data_AF-A0AA96YKJ8-F1
#
_entry.id   AF-A0AA96YKJ8-F1
#
_cell.length_a   1.000
_cell.length_b   1.000
_cell.length_c   1.000
_cell.angle_alpha   90.00
_cell.angle_beta   90.00
_cell.angle_gamma   90.00
#
_symmetry.space_group_name_H-M   'P 1'
#
loop_
_entity.id
_entity.type
_entity.pdbx_description
1 polymer ?
#
loop_
_entity_poly.entity_id
_entity_poly.type
_entity_poly.pdbx_seq_one_letter_code
_entity_poly.pdbx_strand_id
1 'polypeptide(L)'
;MLNQYSTLKVAIVAGFISLFFASIKVGLAEGGISLSQTRVVFEQNAKSKKVLINNQSDQVYLIDSRVLSTPDGLARSTDRLPFMVTPPLFRLEKNSNNAVLINRNDTSTLAKDRESLFYLSFLAIPSVKPSAESAESPEITTTQVSFGIRTVIKLFYRPTGLDMPVSLAPEKLTVKQGKNQLQITNPTPYYLTLAELFVNDQPISIREQGAMLAPFSTQYYNAPQVIIKQVSWSVINDFGGLSQRFTWTNTVTQ
;
A
#
# COMPACT_ATOMS: atom_id res chain seq x y z
N MET A 1 53.65 50.75 9.61
CA MET A 1 52.57 50.74 8.59
C MET A 1 52.08 49.31 8.28
N LEU A 2 51.96 48.42 9.28
CA LEU A 2 51.55 47.01 9.07
C LEU A 2 50.29 46.61 9.86
N ASN A 3 49.64 47.55 10.57
CA ASN A 3 48.51 47.24 11.46
C ASN A 3 47.13 47.67 10.92
N GLN A 4 47.03 48.11 9.66
CA GLN A 4 45.78 48.58 9.05
C GLN A 4 45.13 47.57 8.08
N TYR A 5 45.86 46.54 7.65
CA TYR A 5 45.35 45.53 6.71
C TYR A 5 44.66 44.33 7.39
N SER A 6 44.84 44.15 8.71
CA SER A 6 44.24 43.05 9.48
C SER A 6 42.77 43.33 9.82
N THR A 7 42.45 44.57 10.20
CA THR A 7 41.09 44.98 10.59
C THR A 7 40.12 45.07 9.40
N LEU A 8 40.61 45.37 8.19
CA LEU A 8 39.75 45.46 7.00
C LEU A 8 39.31 44.09 6.45
N LYS A 9 40.08 43.02 6.66
CA LYS A 9 39.69 41.66 6.28
C LYS A 9 38.65 41.06 7.23
N VAL A 10 38.70 41.40 8.52
CA VAL A 10 37.75 40.88 9.53
C VAL A 10 36.37 41.52 9.36
N ALA A 11 36.28 42.79 8.97
CA ALA A 11 35.00 43.46 8.73
C ALA A 11 34.26 42.96 7.49
N ILE A 12 34.97 42.59 6.42
CA ILE A 12 34.35 42.05 5.19
C ILE A 12 33.89 40.60 5.39
N VAL A 13 34.60 39.81 6.19
CA VAL A 13 34.19 38.42 6.49
C VAL A 13 33.03 38.37 7.50
N ALA A 14 32.93 39.33 8.42
CA ALA A 14 31.81 39.40 9.37
C ALA A 14 30.49 39.87 8.72
N GLY A 15 30.55 40.70 7.67
CA GLY A 15 29.35 41.18 6.95
C GLY A 15 28.72 40.13 6.01
N PHE A 16 29.50 39.17 5.51
CA PHE A 16 29.00 38.12 4.61
C PHE A 16 28.46 36.87 5.32
N ILE A 17 28.77 36.68 6.60
CA ILE A 17 28.27 35.51 7.37
C ILE A 17 26.89 35.79 7.98
N SER A 18 26.48 37.05 8.12
CA SER A 18 25.17 37.41 8.70
C SER A 18 23.99 37.41 7.71
N LEU A 19 24.21 37.10 6.43
CA LEU A 19 23.15 37.07 5.40
C LEU A 19 22.94 35.68 4.76
N PHE A 20 23.35 34.61 5.46
CA PHE A 20 23.13 33.23 5.02
C PHE A 20 22.42 32.35 6.06
N PHE A 21 21.60 32.98 6.92
CA PHE A 21 20.57 32.31 7.71
C PHE A 21 19.17 32.71 7.20
N ALA A 22 19.01 32.82 5.87
CA ALA A 22 17.69 32.73 5.28
C ALA A 22 17.23 31.29 5.49
N SER A 23 16.36 31.10 6.49
CA SER A 23 15.69 29.83 6.75
C SER A 23 15.02 29.38 5.45
N ILE A 24 15.63 28.42 4.76
CA ILE A 24 14.95 27.67 3.72
C ILE A 24 13.87 26.90 4.47
N LYS A 25 12.67 27.47 4.52
CA LYS A 25 11.47 26.70 4.78
C LYS A 25 11.32 25.79 3.57
N VAL A 26 11.93 24.63 3.68
CA VAL A 26 11.65 23.49 2.82
C VAL A 26 10.16 23.19 3.06
N GLY A 27 9.29 23.74 2.22
CA GLY A 27 7.89 23.38 2.15
C GLY A 27 7.77 21.96 1.59
N LEU A 28 8.19 20.96 2.36
CA LEU A 28 7.94 19.56 2.07
C LEU A 28 6.63 19.17 2.74
N ALA A 29 5.53 19.46 2.05
CA ALA A 29 4.33 18.64 2.03
C ALA A 29 3.40 19.23 0.98
N GLU A 30 3.56 18.84 -0.29
CA GLU A 30 2.39 18.71 -1.15
C GLU A 30 1.55 17.60 -0.53
N GLY A 31 0.71 17.97 0.44
CA GLY A 31 -0.16 17.02 1.11
C GLY A 31 -1.10 16.38 0.08
N GLY A 32 -1.49 15.13 0.33
CA GLY A 32 -2.32 14.35 -0.59
C GLY A 32 -3.39 13.56 0.14
N ILE A 33 -4.10 12.72 -0.62
CA ILE A 33 -5.01 11.73 -0.07
C ILE A 33 -4.21 10.51 0.40
N SER A 34 -4.41 10.11 1.65
CA SER A 34 -3.82 8.90 2.22
C SER A 34 -4.82 8.08 3.02
N LEU A 35 -4.54 6.78 3.17
CA LEU A 35 -5.32 5.86 3.99
C LEU A 35 -4.53 5.53 5.26
N SER A 36 -5.23 5.33 6.38
CA SER A 36 -4.58 4.92 7.64
C SER A 36 -3.97 3.52 7.61
N GLN A 37 -4.33 2.71 6.62
CA GLN A 37 -3.96 1.30 6.49
C GLN A 37 -3.73 0.96 5.01
N THR A 38 -2.76 0.09 4.72
CA THR A 38 -2.46 -0.40 3.36
C THR A 38 -3.21 -1.68 2.99
N ARG A 39 -3.92 -2.27 3.97
CA ARG A 39 -4.77 -3.44 3.83
C ARG A 39 -5.76 -3.51 4.99
N VAL A 40 -6.84 -4.27 4.83
CA VAL A 40 -7.87 -4.44 5.84
C VAL A 40 -8.12 -5.91 6.08
N VAL A 41 -8.12 -6.32 7.34
CA VAL A 41 -8.62 -7.63 7.76
C VAL A 41 -10.00 -7.44 8.40
N PHE A 42 -10.98 -8.12 7.84
CA PHE A 42 -12.36 -8.19 8.29
C PHE A 42 -12.60 -9.55 8.95
N GLU A 43 -12.62 -9.57 10.27
CA GLU A 43 -12.89 -10.78 11.04
C GLU A 43 -14.36 -11.20 10.90
N GLN A 44 -14.63 -12.51 10.78
CA GLN A 44 -15.99 -13.04 10.58
C GLN A 44 -16.99 -12.62 11.67
N ASN A 45 -16.53 -12.45 12.92
CA ASN A 45 -17.36 -12.04 14.05
C ASN A 45 -17.61 -10.51 14.10
N ALA A 46 -16.93 -9.72 13.27
CA ALA A 46 -17.14 -8.28 13.21
C ALA A 46 -18.39 -7.94 12.38
N LYS A 47 -19.17 -6.96 12.84
CA LYS A 47 -20.28 -6.39 12.05
C LYS A 47 -19.77 -5.37 11.03
N SER A 48 -18.73 -4.63 11.40
CA SER A 48 -18.13 -3.58 10.57
C SER A 48 -16.66 -3.38 10.89
N LYS A 49 -15.90 -2.87 9.92
CA LYS A 49 -14.50 -2.43 10.07
C LYS A 49 -14.35 -0.99 9.63
N LYS A 50 -13.62 -0.19 10.39
CA LYS A 50 -13.39 1.23 10.12
C LYS A 50 -12.05 1.44 9.39
N VAL A 51 -12.06 2.29 8.37
CA VAL A 51 -10.88 2.79 7.66
C VAL A 51 -10.93 4.32 7.66
N LEU A 52 -9.80 4.96 7.97
CA LEU A 52 -9.71 6.41 7.96
C LEU A 52 -9.02 6.87 6.68
N ILE A 53 -9.61 7.88 6.05
CA ILE A 53 -9.07 8.57 4.87
C ILE A 53 -8.68 9.98 5.31
N ASN A 54 -7.46 10.37 5.00
CA ASN A 54 -6.93 11.69 5.34
C ASN A 54 -6.70 12.47 4.06
N ASN A 55 -7.11 13.73 4.07
CA ASN A 55 -6.75 14.72 3.09
C ASN A 55 -5.83 15.73 3.76
N GLN A 56 -4.55 15.68 3.42
CA GLN A 56 -3.54 16.61 3.93
C GLN A 56 -3.28 17.76 2.95
N SER A 57 -4.03 17.84 1.86
CA SER A 57 -3.88 18.88 0.84
C SER A 57 -4.84 20.05 1.10
N ASP A 58 -4.56 21.15 0.41
CA ASP A 58 -5.44 22.33 0.37
C ASP A 58 -6.58 22.22 -0.65
N GLN A 59 -6.71 21.07 -1.33
CA GLN A 59 -7.80 20.79 -2.25
C GLN A 59 -8.95 20.05 -1.56
N VAL A 60 -10.15 20.21 -2.09
CA VAL A 60 -11.35 19.45 -1.67
C VAL A 60 -11.55 18.29 -2.64
N TYR A 61 -11.86 17.11 -2.13
CA TYR A 61 -12.12 15.93 -2.97
C TYR A 61 -13.53 15.41 -2.77
N LEU A 62 -14.11 14.88 -3.84
CA LEU A 62 -15.20 13.93 -3.77
C LEU A 62 -14.60 12.53 -3.72
N ILE A 63 -14.94 11.75 -2.69
CA ILE A 63 -14.42 10.40 -2.48
C ILE A 63 -15.51 9.38 -2.78
N ASP A 64 -15.30 8.52 -3.77
CA ASP A 64 -16.10 7.33 -4.05
C ASP A 64 -15.42 6.09 -3.45
N SER A 65 -16.12 5.37 -2.58
CA SER A 65 -15.61 4.25 -1.79
C SER A 65 -16.41 2.98 -2.07
N ARG A 66 -15.74 1.91 -2.52
CA ARG A 66 -16.40 0.66 -2.95
C ARG A 66 -15.58 -0.58 -2.59
N VAL A 67 -16.27 -1.71 -2.44
CA VAL A 67 -15.63 -3.04 -2.44
C VAL A 67 -15.62 -3.56 -3.88
N LEU A 68 -14.51 -4.18 -4.29
CA LEU A 68 -14.34 -4.83 -5.58
C LEU A 68 -13.94 -6.30 -5.37
N SER A 69 -14.32 -7.18 -6.29
CA SER A 69 -13.87 -8.58 -6.33
C SER A 69 -12.46 -8.72 -6.93
N THR A 70 -12.10 -7.86 -7.86
CA THR A 70 -10.77 -7.80 -8.49
C THR A 70 -10.17 -6.40 -8.33
N PRO A 71 -8.84 -6.25 -8.36
CA PRO A 71 -8.20 -4.96 -8.12
C PRO A 71 -8.49 -3.94 -9.22
N ASP A 72 -8.77 -4.40 -10.45
CA ASP A 72 -9.12 -3.56 -11.60
C ASP A 72 -10.62 -3.22 -11.68
N GLY A 73 -11.46 -3.87 -10.86
CA GLY A 73 -12.91 -3.72 -10.89
C GLY A 73 -13.57 -4.20 -12.19
N LEU A 74 -12.86 -4.95 -13.04
CA LEU A 74 -13.38 -5.43 -14.34
C LEU A 74 -14.18 -6.72 -14.23
N ALA A 75 -14.10 -7.42 -13.09
CA ALA A 75 -14.90 -8.61 -12.87
C ALA A 75 -16.39 -8.28 -12.97
N ARG A 76 -17.05 -8.95 -13.93
CA ARG A 76 -18.51 -9.00 -14.04
C ARG A 76 -19.07 -9.90 -12.94
N SER A 77 -18.93 -9.48 -11.68
CA SER A 77 -19.57 -10.17 -10.56
C SER A 77 -21.07 -9.94 -10.65
N THR A 78 -21.81 -10.90 -11.20
CA THR A 78 -23.27 -10.99 -11.04
C THR A 78 -23.65 -11.30 -9.58
N ASP A 79 -22.69 -11.76 -8.78
CA ASP A 79 -22.86 -12.02 -7.37
C ASP A 79 -22.77 -10.74 -6.55
N ARG A 80 -23.72 -10.59 -5.62
CA ARG A 80 -23.71 -9.51 -4.64
C ARG A 80 -22.48 -9.67 -3.76
N LEU A 81 -21.65 -8.63 -3.69
CA LEU A 81 -20.47 -8.66 -2.83
C LEU A 81 -20.88 -8.80 -1.34
N PRO A 82 -20.10 -9.56 -0.54
CA PRO A 82 -20.38 -9.80 0.87
C PRO A 82 -20.20 -8.58 1.78
N PHE A 83 -19.77 -7.45 1.21
CA PHE A 83 -19.46 -6.22 1.95
C PHE A 83 -20.06 -5.00 1.26
N MET A 84 -20.46 -4.03 2.06
CA MET A 84 -20.87 -2.69 1.63
C MET A 84 -20.03 -1.63 2.31
N VAL A 85 -19.94 -0.46 1.69
CA VAL A 85 -19.13 0.65 2.19
C VAL A 85 -20.02 1.84 2.52
N THR A 86 -19.78 2.49 3.66
CA THR A 86 -20.59 3.63 4.12
C THR A 86 -19.71 4.73 4.74
N PRO A 87 -19.85 5.99 4.29
CA PRO A 87 -20.61 6.42 3.10
C PRO A 87 -19.92 5.96 1.80
N PRO A 88 -20.68 5.59 0.75
CA PRO A 88 -20.10 5.19 -0.54
C PRO A 88 -19.61 6.39 -1.35
N LEU A 89 -20.14 7.59 -1.12
CA LEU A 89 -19.74 8.83 -1.79
C LEU A 89 -19.83 9.98 -0.79
N PHE A 90 -18.76 10.76 -0.65
CA PHE A 90 -18.76 11.90 0.27
C PHE A 90 -17.73 12.96 -0.11
N ARG A 91 -17.98 14.20 0.32
CA ARG A 91 -17.04 15.31 0.19
C ARG A 91 -16.04 15.28 1.35
N LEU A 92 -14.75 15.37 1.02
CA LEU A 92 -13.65 15.43 1.98
C LEU A 92 -12.97 16.80 1.86
N GLU A 93 -13.06 17.57 2.94
CA GLU A 93 -12.52 18.93 2.98
C GLU A 93 -11.00 18.95 3.02
N LYS A 94 -10.41 20.10 2.72
CA LYS A 94 -8.97 20.33 2.89
C LYS A 94 -8.52 20.06 4.32
N ASN A 95 -7.31 19.53 4.49
CA ASN A 95 -6.69 19.29 5.80
C ASN A 95 -7.62 18.58 6.81
N SER A 96 -8.43 17.63 6.32
CA SER A 96 -9.45 16.94 7.11
C SER A 96 -9.33 15.42 6.97
N ASN A 97 -10.10 14.69 7.75
CA ASN A 97 -10.22 13.24 7.62
C ASN A 97 -11.68 12.81 7.71
N ASN A 98 -11.97 11.64 7.14
CA ASN A 98 -13.28 11.00 7.30
C ASN A 98 -13.12 9.50 7.47
N ALA A 99 -14.02 8.91 8.24
CA ALA A 99 -14.08 7.47 8.45
C ALA A 99 -15.07 6.83 7.48
N VAL A 100 -14.62 5.72 6.90
CA VAL A 100 -15.43 4.83 6.08
C VAL A 100 -15.61 3.51 6.82
N LEU A 101 -16.85 3.03 6.88
CA LEU A 101 -17.21 1.75 7.46
C LEU A 101 -17.42 0.72 6.35
N ILE A 102 -16.68 -0.38 6.43
CA ILE A 102 -16.95 -1.60 5.68
C ILE A 102 -17.93 -2.38 6.54
N ASN A 103 -19.12 -2.64 6.02
CA ASN A 103 -20.20 -3.35 6.71
C ASN A 103 -20.34 -4.76 6.13
N ARG A 104 -20.52 -5.74 6.99
CA ARG A 104 -20.81 -7.12 6.60
C ARG A 104 -22.22 -7.20 6.04
N ASN A 105 -22.37 -7.81 4.87
CA ASN A 105 -23.65 -8.20 4.31
C ASN A 105 -23.79 -9.73 4.43
N ASP A 106 -24.03 -10.44 3.33
CA ASP A 106 -24.10 -11.90 3.31
C ASP A 106 -22.71 -12.52 3.10
N THR A 107 -22.18 -13.18 4.13
CA THR A 107 -20.90 -13.92 4.08
C THR A 107 -21.11 -15.44 4.14
N SER A 108 -22.34 -15.92 4.01
CA SER A 108 -22.69 -17.34 4.19
C SER A 108 -22.05 -18.26 3.14
N THR A 109 -21.77 -17.73 1.95
CA THR A 109 -21.15 -18.43 0.83
C THR A 109 -19.62 -18.41 0.87
N LEU A 110 -19.02 -17.62 1.77
CA LEU A 110 -17.57 -17.54 1.89
C LEU A 110 -16.98 -18.80 2.52
N ALA A 111 -15.76 -19.13 2.12
CA ALA A 111 -15.02 -20.24 2.67
C ALA A 111 -14.85 -20.07 4.19
N LYS A 112 -14.99 -21.17 4.94
CA LYS A 112 -14.87 -21.19 6.41
C LYS A 112 -13.52 -21.72 6.88
N ASP A 113 -12.80 -22.40 6.00
CA ASP A 113 -11.51 -23.04 6.23
C ASP A 113 -10.32 -22.17 5.79
N ARG A 114 -10.57 -21.02 5.14
CA ARG A 114 -9.52 -20.12 4.63
C ARG A 114 -9.99 -18.70 4.48
N GLU A 115 -9.04 -17.77 4.40
CA GLU A 115 -9.32 -16.39 4.04
C GLU A 115 -9.92 -16.28 2.64
N SER A 116 -10.78 -15.27 2.47
CA SER A 116 -11.26 -14.83 1.15
C SER A 116 -10.73 -13.43 0.86
N LEU A 117 -10.39 -13.14 -0.41
CA LEU A 117 -9.80 -11.87 -0.81
C LEU A 117 -10.78 -11.02 -1.63
N PHE A 118 -10.85 -9.76 -1.25
CA PHE A 118 -11.53 -8.66 -1.95
C PHE A 118 -10.62 -7.44 -1.96
N TYR A 119 -11.11 -6.34 -2.51
CA TYR A 119 -10.38 -5.08 -2.58
C TYR A 119 -11.27 -3.92 -2.15
N LEU A 120 -10.69 -2.93 -1.47
CA LEU A 120 -11.32 -1.65 -1.21
C LEU A 120 -10.74 -0.62 -2.16
N SER A 121 -11.61 0.05 -2.90
CA SER A 121 -11.24 1.12 -3.81
C SER A 121 -11.76 2.45 -3.28
N PHE A 122 -10.86 3.44 -3.29
CA PHE A 122 -11.14 4.83 -2.98
C PHE A 122 -10.72 5.67 -4.20
N LEU A 123 -11.68 6.28 -4.88
CA LEU A 123 -11.44 7.21 -5.97
C LEU A 123 -11.61 8.64 -5.43
N ALA A 124 -10.52 9.39 -5.40
CA ALA A 124 -10.51 10.80 -5.05
C ALA A 124 -10.59 11.65 -6.31
N ILE A 125 -11.67 12.41 -6.45
CA ILE A 125 -11.92 13.32 -7.57
C ILE A 125 -11.73 14.74 -7.05
N PRO A 126 -10.70 15.48 -7.50
CA PRO A 126 -10.47 16.84 -7.02
C PRO A 126 -11.59 17.77 -7.50
N SER A 127 -11.99 18.70 -6.62
CA SER A 127 -12.96 19.72 -6.96
C SER A 127 -12.32 20.74 -7.90
N VAL A 128 -12.86 20.88 -9.10
CA VAL A 128 -12.46 21.95 -10.02
C VAL A 128 -13.18 23.24 -9.64
N LYS A 129 -12.43 24.31 -9.39
CA LYS A 129 -13.02 25.65 -9.28
C LYS A 129 -13.04 26.26 -10.68
N PRO A 130 -14.17 26.84 -11.13
CA PRO A 130 -14.13 27.74 -12.28
C PRO A 130 -13.10 28.84 -11.98
N SER A 131 -12.16 29.10 -12.88
CA SER A 131 -11.19 30.18 -12.72
C SER A 131 -11.95 31.51 -12.68
N ALA A 132 -11.76 32.31 -11.64
CA ALA A 132 -12.42 33.62 -11.52
C ALA A 132 -12.06 34.59 -12.67
N GLU A 133 -10.93 34.37 -13.35
CA GLU A 133 -10.48 35.13 -14.54
C GLU A 133 -11.30 34.84 -15.81
N SER A 134 -12.10 33.77 -15.84
CA SER A 134 -12.96 33.46 -16.99
C SER A 134 -14.23 34.33 -17.07
N ALA A 135 -14.46 35.20 -16.08
CA ALA A 135 -15.59 36.14 -16.06
C ALA A 135 -15.27 37.51 -16.67
N GLU A 136 -13.99 37.90 -16.79
CA GLU A 136 -13.60 39.28 -17.16
C GLU A 136 -12.82 39.39 -18.48
N SER A 137 -12.53 38.28 -19.18
CA SER A 137 -11.87 38.31 -20.49
C SER A 137 -12.33 37.13 -21.36
N PRO A 138 -13.08 37.36 -22.46
CA PRO A 138 -13.64 36.28 -23.29
C PRO A 138 -12.62 35.51 -24.14
N GLU A 139 -11.32 35.81 -24.04
CA GLU A 139 -10.30 35.34 -24.98
C GLU A 139 -9.28 34.33 -24.42
N ILE A 140 -9.31 34.01 -23.11
CA ILE A 140 -8.42 32.99 -22.53
C ILE A 140 -9.22 31.73 -22.19
N THR A 141 -9.36 30.83 -23.15
CA THR A 141 -9.80 29.45 -22.88
C THR A 141 -8.69 28.73 -22.12
N THR A 142 -8.67 28.87 -20.79
CA THR A 142 -7.81 28.05 -19.94
C THR A 142 -8.35 26.63 -19.89
N THR A 143 -7.79 25.73 -20.70
CA THR A 143 -8.11 24.29 -20.63
C THR A 143 -7.61 23.74 -19.30
N GLN A 144 -8.51 23.56 -18.34
CA GLN A 144 -8.18 22.90 -17.07
C GLN A 144 -8.32 21.38 -17.22
N VAL A 145 -7.24 20.65 -16.93
CA VAL A 145 -7.25 19.18 -16.85
C VAL A 145 -7.26 18.77 -15.39
N SER A 146 -8.15 17.85 -15.04
CA SER A 146 -8.31 17.32 -13.68
C SER A 146 -8.13 15.80 -13.69
N PHE A 147 -7.32 15.28 -12.78
CA PHE A 147 -7.04 13.85 -12.64
C PHE A 147 -7.59 13.32 -11.32
N GLY A 148 -8.41 12.27 -11.39
CA GLY A 148 -8.82 11.51 -10.22
C GLY A 148 -7.78 10.45 -9.86
N ILE A 149 -7.52 10.25 -8.57
CA ILE A 149 -6.60 9.23 -8.08
C ILE A 149 -7.41 8.08 -7.48
N ARG A 150 -7.23 6.86 -8.02
CA ARG A 150 -7.83 5.64 -7.45
C ARG A 150 -6.78 4.89 -6.65
N THR A 151 -7.03 4.74 -5.35
CA THR A 151 -6.25 3.85 -4.47
C THR A 151 -7.03 2.56 -4.28
N VAL A 152 -6.35 1.41 -4.42
CA VAL A 152 -6.94 0.08 -4.21
C VAL A 152 -6.10 -0.68 -3.19
N ILE A 153 -6.71 -1.10 -2.09
CA ILE A 153 -6.06 -1.89 -1.03
C ILE A 153 -6.76 -3.23 -0.87
N LYS A 154 -6.03 -4.23 -0.35
CA LYS A 154 -6.56 -5.58 -0.12
C LYS A 154 -7.50 -5.60 1.07
N LEU A 155 -8.61 -6.32 0.94
CA LEU A 155 -9.59 -6.62 1.99
C LEU A 155 -9.69 -8.13 2.17
N PHE A 156 -9.17 -8.63 3.28
CA PHE A 156 -9.24 -10.05 3.63
C PHE A 156 -10.44 -10.28 4.53
N TYR A 157 -11.29 -11.24 4.17
CA TYR A 157 -12.25 -11.81 5.11
C TYR A 157 -11.60 -13.00 5.79
N ARG A 158 -11.54 -12.96 7.12
CA ARG A 158 -10.91 -14.00 7.94
C ARG A 158 -11.95 -14.77 8.74
N PRO A 159 -12.15 -16.08 8.46
CA PRO A 159 -13.00 -16.92 9.27
C PRO A 159 -12.48 -17.07 10.71
N THR A 160 -13.39 -17.29 11.65
CA THR A 160 -13.03 -17.68 13.01
C THR A 160 -12.67 -19.16 13.05
N GLY A 161 -11.72 -19.55 13.90
CA GLY A 161 -11.41 -20.97 14.14
C GLY A 161 -10.52 -21.61 13.07
N LEU A 162 -9.69 -20.81 12.38
CA LEU A 162 -8.62 -21.34 11.55
C LEU A 162 -7.63 -22.16 12.40
N ASP A 163 -7.00 -23.14 11.77
CA ASP A 163 -6.17 -24.19 12.40
C ASP A 163 -4.88 -23.67 13.07
N MET A 164 -4.46 -22.45 12.74
CA MET A 164 -3.26 -21.82 13.28
C MET A 164 -3.39 -20.30 13.34
N PRO A 165 -2.62 -19.58 14.17
CA PRO A 165 -2.56 -18.12 14.11
C PRO A 165 -1.77 -17.62 12.88
N VAL A 166 -2.21 -16.49 12.31
CA VAL A 166 -1.59 -15.87 11.12
C VAL A 166 -0.10 -15.54 11.29
N SER A 167 0.35 -15.23 12.51
CA SER A 167 1.75 -14.89 12.79
C SER A 167 2.73 -16.04 12.52
N LEU A 168 2.26 -17.29 12.59
CA LEU A 168 3.06 -18.49 12.35
C LEU A 168 2.99 -18.94 10.88
N ALA A 169 2.04 -18.42 10.10
CA ALA A 169 1.81 -18.85 8.73
C ALA A 169 3.03 -18.67 7.79
N PRO A 170 3.80 -17.57 7.86
CA PRO A 170 4.95 -17.39 6.96
C PRO A 170 6.06 -18.41 7.15
N GLU A 171 6.23 -18.97 8.35
CA GLU A 171 7.23 -20.01 8.65
C GLU A 171 6.85 -21.36 8.02
N LYS A 172 5.57 -21.59 7.75
CA LYS A 172 5.06 -22.83 7.17
C LYS A 172 5.19 -22.89 5.66
N LEU A 173 5.66 -21.82 5.00
CA LEU A 173 5.92 -21.87 3.57
C LEU A 173 6.96 -22.96 3.28
N THR A 174 6.67 -23.77 2.26
CA THR A 174 7.62 -24.81 1.82
C THR A 174 8.19 -24.45 0.47
N VAL A 175 9.45 -24.84 0.28
CA VAL A 175 10.24 -24.51 -0.89
C VAL A 175 10.62 -25.79 -1.61
N LYS A 176 10.52 -25.80 -2.94
CA LYS A 176 11.08 -26.84 -3.81
C LYS A 176 11.84 -26.20 -4.96
N GLN A 177 12.98 -26.80 -5.29
CA GLN A 177 13.75 -26.42 -6.47
C GLN A 177 13.21 -27.14 -7.71
N GLY A 178 12.78 -26.37 -8.71
CA GLY A 178 12.55 -26.85 -10.08
C GLY A 178 13.76 -26.58 -10.97
N LYS A 179 13.67 -26.93 -12.26
CA LYS A 179 14.79 -26.79 -13.21
C LYS A 179 15.27 -25.35 -13.39
N ASN A 180 14.37 -24.37 -13.38
CA ASN A 180 14.62 -22.92 -13.56
C ASN A 180 13.73 -22.04 -12.67
N GLN A 181 13.11 -22.67 -11.69
CA GLN A 181 12.04 -22.04 -10.92
C GLN A 181 12.19 -22.44 -9.47
N LEU A 182 11.97 -21.46 -8.62
CA LEU A 182 11.70 -21.65 -7.21
C LEU A 182 10.20 -21.86 -7.06
N GLN A 183 9.80 -23.04 -6.56
CA GLN A 183 8.43 -23.30 -6.18
C GLN A 183 8.26 -22.98 -4.69
N ILE A 184 7.34 -22.06 -4.38
CA ILE A 184 6.92 -21.75 -3.01
C ILE A 184 5.48 -22.22 -2.84
N THR A 185 5.23 -23.08 -1.86
CA THR A 185 3.89 -23.56 -1.53
C THR A 185 3.45 -22.96 -0.19
N ASN A 186 2.26 -22.38 -0.17
CA ASN A 186 1.59 -21.91 1.02
C ASN A 186 0.57 -22.96 1.48
N PRO A 187 0.90 -23.79 2.48
CA PRO A 187 -0.02 -24.80 3.00
C PRO A 187 -1.02 -24.24 4.03
N THR A 188 -1.05 -22.93 4.26
CA THR A 188 -1.81 -22.31 5.36
C THR A 188 -3.13 -21.72 4.86
N PRO A 189 -4.10 -21.45 5.76
CA PRO A 189 -5.38 -20.83 5.39
C PRO A 189 -5.32 -19.31 5.12
N TYR A 190 -4.12 -18.72 5.11
CA TYR A 190 -3.91 -17.27 5.02
C TYR A 190 -3.34 -16.83 3.68
N TYR A 191 -3.71 -15.64 3.20
CA TYR A 191 -2.99 -14.99 2.11
C TYR A 191 -1.68 -14.39 2.61
N LEU A 192 -0.56 -14.79 2.01
CA LEU A 192 0.76 -14.29 2.38
C LEU A 192 1.32 -13.41 1.26
N THR A 193 1.54 -12.12 1.56
CA THR A 193 2.17 -11.20 0.59
C THR A 193 3.64 -11.08 0.92
N LEU A 194 4.49 -11.66 0.09
CA LEU A 194 5.93 -11.49 0.12
C LEU A 194 6.26 -10.00 -0.06
N ALA A 195 7.07 -9.47 0.84
CA ALA A 195 7.68 -8.15 0.68
C ALA A 195 9.06 -8.27 0.02
N GLU A 196 9.81 -9.31 0.41
CA GLU A 196 11.12 -9.63 -0.12
C GLU A 196 11.25 -11.14 -0.29
N LEU A 197 12.03 -11.55 -1.30
CA LEU A 197 12.36 -12.93 -1.56
C LEU A 197 13.81 -13.00 -2.06
N PHE A 198 14.61 -13.85 -1.44
CA PHE A 198 16.00 -14.06 -1.78
C PHE A 198 16.29 -15.55 -2.00
N VAL A 199 17.13 -15.85 -2.99
CA VAL A 199 17.70 -17.18 -3.23
C VAL A 199 19.21 -17.04 -3.18
N ASN A 200 19.86 -17.73 -2.25
CA ASN A 200 21.31 -17.61 -1.99
C ASN A 200 21.74 -16.12 -1.87
N ASP A 201 21.02 -15.35 -1.07
CA ASP A 201 21.21 -13.90 -0.85
C ASP A 201 21.04 -13.00 -2.08
N GLN A 202 20.60 -13.55 -3.22
CA GLN A 202 20.25 -12.77 -4.41
C GLN A 202 18.75 -12.48 -4.43
N PRO A 203 18.33 -11.21 -4.61
CA PRO A 203 16.92 -10.84 -4.66
C PRO A 203 16.25 -11.44 -5.90
N ILE A 204 15.03 -11.95 -5.71
CA ILE A 204 14.17 -12.46 -6.78
C ILE A 204 13.03 -11.47 -7.02
N SER A 205 12.76 -11.15 -8.29
CA SER A 205 11.63 -10.28 -8.67
C SER A 205 10.30 -10.96 -8.33
N ILE A 206 9.57 -10.41 -7.36
CA ILE A 206 8.23 -10.86 -6.97
C ILE A 206 7.10 -10.00 -7.57
N ARG A 207 7.39 -8.78 -8.00
CA ARG A 207 6.35 -7.83 -8.45
C ARG A 207 5.70 -8.27 -9.76
N GLU A 208 6.52 -8.68 -10.71
CA GLU A 208 6.07 -9.11 -12.05
C GLU A 208 5.47 -10.51 -12.02
N GLN A 209 5.91 -11.35 -11.07
CA GLN A 209 5.53 -12.76 -10.98
C GLN A 209 4.39 -13.01 -9.99
N GLY A 210 3.98 -11.97 -9.25
CA GLY A 210 2.98 -12.01 -8.20
C GLY A 210 3.61 -12.13 -6.80
N ALA A 211 3.40 -11.13 -5.96
CA ALA A 211 3.95 -11.15 -4.61
C ALA A 211 3.09 -11.91 -3.59
N MET A 212 1.86 -12.32 -3.95
CA MET A 212 0.88 -12.81 -2.99
C MET A 212 0.52 -14.27 -3.24
N LEU A 213 0.84 -15.10 -2.26
CA LEU A 213 0.51 -16.51 -2.18
C LEU A 213 -0.90 -16.67 -1.61
N ALA A 214 -1.79 -17.32 -2.35
CA ALA A 214 -3.13 -17.63 -1.86
C ALA A 214 -3.11 -18.78 -0.83
N PRO A 215 -4.15 -18.92 0.01
CA PRO A 215 -4.30 -20.07 0.90
C PRO A 215 -4.23 -21.38 0.12
N PHE A 216 -3.50 -22.37 0.63
CA PHE A 216 -3.38 -23.71 0.05
C PHE A 216 -2.98 -23.71 -1.44
N SER A 217 -2.11 -22.78 -1.83
CA SER A 217 -1.67 -22.58 -3.21
C SER A 217 -0.17 -22.72 -3.38
N THR A 218 0.24 -22.92 -4.63
CA THR A 218 1.64 -22.96 -5.04
C THR A 218 1.91 -21.85 -6.04
N GLN A 219 3.04 -21.17 -5.90
CA GLN A 219 3.50 -20.18 -6.84
C GLN A 219 4.95 -20.45 -7.27
N TYR A 220 5.26 -20.02 -8.48
CA TYR A 220 6.56 -20.22 -9.12
C TYR A 220 7.22 -18.88 -9.35
N TYR A 221 8.50 -18.81 -9.00
CA TYR A 221 9.35 -17.65 -9.26
C TYR A 221 10.54 -18.09 -10.10
N ASN A 222 10.85 -17.33 -11.14
CA ASN A 222 12.07 -17.49 -11.91
C ASN A 222 13.26 -17.33 -10.97
N ALA A 223 14.09 -18.35 -10.93
CA ALA A 223 15.33 -18.36 -10.18
C ALA A 223 16.47 -18.77 -11.13
N PRO A 224 17.65 -18.15 -11.03
CA PRO A 224 18.81 -18.56 -11.82
C PRO A 224 19.09 -20.07 -11.69
N GLN A 225 19.69 -20.70 -12.73
CA GLN A 225 20.21 -22.08 -12.71
C GLN A 225 21.34 -22.22 -11.68
N VAL A 226 21.00 -22.18 -10.39
CA VAL A 226 21.95 -22.28 -9.28
C VAL A 226 21.39 -23.31 -8.30
N ILE A 227 22.29 -24.10 -7.71
CA ILE A 227 21.94 -24.97 -6.59
C ILE A 227 21.37 -24.09 -5.48
N ILE A 228 20.11 -24.30 -5.12
CA ILE A 228 19.45 -23.52 -4.07
C ILE A 228 19.94 -24.08 -2.73
N LYS A 229 20.79 -23.31 -2.04
CA LYS A 229 21.29 -23.63 -0.69
C LYS A 229 20.38 -23.05 0.38
N GLN A 230 19.89 -21.83 0.11
CA GLN A 230 19.08 -21.08 1.05
C GLN A 230 18.05 -20.24 0.31
N VAL A 231 16.85 -20.14 0.87
CA VAL A 231 15.80 -19.23 0.46
C VAL A 231 15.35 -18.47 1.67
N SER A 232 15.24 -17.15 1.56
CA SER A 232 14.72 -16.33 2.65
C SER A 232 13.67 -15.36 2.16
N TRP A 233 12.71 -15.05 3.03
CA TRP A 233 11.60 -14.17 2.70
C TRP A 233 11.13 -13.38 3.91
N SER A 234 10.53 -12.23 3.63
CA SER A 234 9.75 -11.44 4.58
C SER A 234 8.36 -11.22 4.00
N VAL A 235 7.35 -11.08 4.85
CA VAL A 235 5.98 -10.82 4.42
C VAL A 235 5.48 -9.49 4.97
N ILE A 236 4.50 -8.91 4.29
CA ILE A 236 3.70 -7.81 4.83
C ILE A 236 2.69 -8.43 5.80
N ASN A 237 2.70 -7.98 7.06
CA ASN A 237 1.76 -8.40 8.08
C ASN A 237 0.39 -7.70 7.95
N ASP A 238 -0.56 -8.01 8.83
CA ASP A 238 -1.92 -7.45 8.82
C ASP A 238 -1.97 -5.93 9.02
N PHE A 239 -0.96 -5.37 9.69
CA PHE A 239 -0.84 -3.94 9.98
C PHE A 239 -0.08 -3.18 8.88
N GLY A 240 0.35 -3.86 7.82
CA GLY A 240 1.11 -3.26 6.72
C GLY A 240 2.62 -3.15 6.99
N GLY A 241 3.11 -3.65 8.12
CA GLY A 241 4.54 -3.70 8.46
C GLY A 241 5.23 -4.95 7.91
N LEU A 242 6.56 -4.93 7.91
CA LEU A 242 7.38 -6.09 7.57
C LEU A 242 7.43 -7.09 8.73
N SER A 243 7.35 -8.38 8.41
CA SER A 243 7.67 -9.44 9.36
C SER A 243 9.18 -9.54 9.60
N GLN A 244 9.57 -10.34 10.59
CA GLN A 244 10.93 -10.90 10.60
C GLN A 244 11.21 -11.68 9.32
N ARG A 245 12.50 -11.92 9.05
CA ARG A 245 12.93 -12.74 7.92
C ARG A 245 12.88 -14.21 8.28
N PHE A 246 12.25 -15.00 7.43
CA PHE A 246 12.21 -16.46 7.52
C PHE A 246 13.22 -17.04 6.56
N THR A 247 13.76 -18.21 6.91
CA THR A 247 14.81 -18.88 6.13
C THR A 247 14.50 -20.36 6.02
N TRP A 248 14.58 -20.85 4.79
CA TRP A 248 14.66 -22.27 4.46
C TRP A 248 16.06 -22.58 3.98
N THR A 249 16.66 -23.66 4.47
CA THR A 249 17.95 -24.17 3.99
C THR A 249 17.77 -25.56 3.39
N ASN A 250 18.48 -25.81 2.29
CA ASN A 250 18.52 -27.12 1.69
C ASN A 250 19.51 -27.98 2.48
N THR A 251 18.98 -28.79 3.40
CA THR A 251 19.79 -29.80 4.09
C THR A 251 20.05 -30.96 3.13
N VAL A 252 20.99 -30.78 2.20
CA VAL A 252 21.58 -31.92 1.51
C VAL A 252 22.47 -32.60 2.55
N THR A 253 21.98 -33.68 3.14
CA THR A 253 22.81 -34.63 3.88
C THR A 253 23.93 -35.06 2.93
N GLN A 254 25.16 -34.62 3.22
CA GLN A 254 26.35 -35.24 2.63
C GLN A 254 26.57 -36.61 3.25
#